data_AF-A0A1N6YSC8-F1
#
_entry.id   AF-A0A1N6YSC8-F1
#
_cell.length_a   1.000
_cell.length_b   1.000
_cell.length_c   1.000
_cell.angle_alpha   90.00
_cell.angle_beta   90.00
_cell.angle_gamma   90.00
#
_symmetry.space_group_name_H-M   'P 1'
#
loop_
_entity.id
_entity.type
_entity.pdbx_description
1 polymer ?
#
loop_
_entity_poly.entity_id
_entity_poly.type
_entity_poly.pdbx_seq_one_letter_code
_entity_poly.pdbx_strand_id
1 'polypeptide(L)'
;MTQTPTLKAPRIRSVVAALLSAGFVAAAAAGPTLASSPDAWEGLRQQVAAACQKLALDRIEMPVVTVDPFGSESFGLALVRGKAKGGDAYVTSICVYDKQRRTVELGSDLSDDVVRGANP
;
A
#
# COMPACT_ATOMS: atom_id res chain seq x y z
N MET A 1 -45.60 -52.54 -23.53
CA MET A 1 -45.24 -51.60 -22.44
C MET A 1 -43.83 -51.14 -22.80
N THR A 2 -43.53 -49.92 -23.25
CA THR A 2 -43.95 -48.58 -22.79
C THR A 2 -43.65 -47.53 -23.88
N GLN A 3 -44.64 -46.68 -24.17
CA GLN A 3 -44.58 -45.24 -24.49
C GLN A 3 -43.59 -44.68 -25.55
N THR A 4 -44.14 -44.27 -26.71
CA THR A 4 -43.82 -43.01 -27.43
C THR A 4 -44.51 -41.84 -26.68
N PRO A 5 -44.11 -40.54 -26.68
CA PRO A 5 -43.52 -39.74 -27.77
C PRO A 5 -42.42 -38.74 -27.29
N THR A 6 -41.80 -37.81 -28.02
CA THR A 6 -42.35 -36.75 -28.90
C THR A 6 -41.18 -36.02 -29.60
N LEU A 7 -41.39 -35.65 -30.87
CA LEU A 7 -40.52 -34.84 -31.73
C LEU A 7 -40.17 -33.46 -31.14
N LYS A 8 -38.96 -32.95 -31.44
CA LYS A 8 -38.81 -31.62 -32.09
C LYS A 8 -37.43 -31.46 -32.74
N ALA A 9 -37.41 -31.36 -34.08
CA ALA A 9 -36.27 -30.83 -34.83
C ALA A 9 -36.55 -29.37 -35.19
N PRO A 10 -35.51 -28.53 -35.30
CA PRO A 10 -35.36 -27.76 -36.52
C PRO A 10 -33.89 -27.71 -36.99
N ARG A 11 -33.58 -28.56 -37.97
CA ARG A 11 -33.20 -28.15 -39.33
C ARG A 11 -32.75 -26.68 -39.52
N ILE A 12 -31.53 -26.48 -40.05
CA ILE A 12 -31.22 -25.83 -41.36
C ILE A 12 -29.96 -24.93 -41.36
N ARG A 13 -28.96 -25.46 -42.08
CA ARG A 13 -28.07 -24.83 -43.08
C ARG A 13 -26.91 -23.92 -42.65
N SER A 14 -25.72 -24.48 -42.85
CA SER A 14 -24.47 -23.80 -43.22
C SER A 14 -24.67 -22.67 -44.23
N VAL A 15 -24.03 -21.52 -44.03
CA VAL A 15 -23.33 -20.75 -45.08
C VAL A 15 -22.21 -19.93 -44.41
N VAL A 16 -20.98 -20.18 -44.83
CA VAL A 16 -19.81 -19.33 -44.63
C VAL A 16 -20.03 -18.04 -45.41
N ALA A 17 -19.95 -16.87 -44.78
CA ALA A 17 -19.82 -15.60 -45.51
C ALA A 17 -19.04 -14.59 -44.66
N ALA A 18 -17.85 -14.28 -45.15
CA ALA A 18 -16.94 -13.27 -44.63
C ALA A 18 -17.57 -11.87 -44.63
N LEU A 19 -17.33 -11.10 -43.57
CA LEU A 19 -17.50 -9.65 -43.54
C LEU A 19 -16.28 -9.02 -42.89
N LEU A 20 -15.54 -8.24 -43.67
CA LEU A 20 -14.54 -7.28 -43.20
C LEU A 20 -15.26 -6.16 -42.45
N SER A 21 -14.88 -5.91 -41.18
CA SER A 21 -15.37 -4.75 -40.42
C SER A 21 -14.30 -4.27 -39.43
N ALA A 22 -14.06 -2.97 -39.48
CA ALA A 22 -13.12 -2.20 -38.65
C ALA A 22 -13.32 -2.39 -37.14
N GLY A 23 -12.25 -2.20 -36.37
CA GLY A 23 -12.34 -2.14 -34.91
C GLY A 23 -10.99 -2.05 -34.21
N PHE A 24 -10.26 -0.94 -34.39
CA PHE A 24 -9.19 -0.58 -33.48
C PHE A 24 -9.82 -0.19 -32.14
N VAL A 25 -10.03 -1.15 -31.25
CA VAL A 25 -10.42 -0.89 -29.85
C VAL A 25 -9.26 -1.29 -28.97
N ALA A 26 -8.20 -0.47 -28.99
CA ALA A 26 -7.30 -0.35 -27.86
C ALA A 26 -8.07 0.34 -26.74
N ALA A 27 -8.91 -0.41 -26.03
CA ALA A 27 -9.55 0.07 -24.82
C ALA A 27 -8.42 0.39 -23.84
N ALA A 28 -8.16 1.68 -23.67
CA ALA A 28 -7.35 2.20 -22.59
C ALA A 28 -7.92 1.63 -21.29
N ALA A 29 -7.23 0.65 -20.72
CA ALA A 29 -7.37 0.29 -19.33
C ALA A 29 -6.76 1.44 -18.49
N ALA A 30 -7.32 2.63 -18.61
CA ALA A 30 -7.27 3.63 -17.56
C ALA A 30 -8.18 3.07 -16.45
N GLY A 31 -7.65 2.09 -15.71
CA GLY A 31 -8.27 1.62 -14.48
C GLY A 31 -8.54 2.84 -13.59
N PRO A 32 -9.59 2.82 -12.76
CA PRO A 32 -9.90 3.93 -11.89
C PRO A 32 -8.64 4.26 -11.09
N THR A 33 -8.09 5.45 -11.29
CA THR A 33 -7.17 6.04 -10.35
C THR A 33 -8.03 6.33 -9.12
N LEU A 34 -8.19 5.31 -8.26
CA LEU A 34 -8.72 5.50 -6.93
C LEU A 34 -7.70 6.39 -6.23
N ALA A 35 -7.87 7.71 -6.38
CA ALA A 35 -7.32 8.66 -5.44
C ALA A 35 -7.71 8.11 -4.09
N SER A 36 -6.72 7.65 -3.33
CA SER A 36 -6.98 6.93 -2.08
C SER A 36 -7.91 7.81 -1.23
N SER A 37 -8.99 7.22 -0.72
CA SER A 37 -10.00 7.99 0.02
C SER A 37 -9.42 8.48 1.34
N PRO A 38 -9.94 9.56 1.94
CA PRO A 38 -9.51 10.05 3.25
C PRO A 38 -9.44 8.93 4.32
N ASP A 39 -10.40 8.01 4.30
CA ASP A 39 -10.45 6.87 5.23
C ASP A 39 -9.33 5.86 4.99
N ALA A 40 -8.97 5.59 3.73
CA ALA A 40 -7.85 4.71 3.39
C ALA A 40 -6.51 5.31 3.84
N TRP A 41 -6.38 6.64 3.80
CA TRP A 41 -5.20 7.34 4.31
C TRP A 41 -5.09 7.29 5.84
N GLU A 42 -6.20 7.41 6.57
CA GLU A 42 -6.22 7.24 8.04
C GLU A 42 -5.79 5.82 8.44
N GLY A 43 -6.33 4.80 7.78
CA GLY A 43 -5.96 3.40 8.05
C GLY A 43 -4.47 3.11 7.81
N LEU A 44 -3.86 3.74 6.79
CA LEU A 44 -2.42 3.66 6.57
C LEU A 44 -1.65 4.31 7.73
N ARG A 45 -2.01 5.54 8.12
CA ARG A 45 -1.30 6.28 9.17
C ARG A 45 -1.31 5.54 10.50
N GLN A 46 -2.44 4.92 10.86
CA GLN A 46 -2.55 4.11 12.08
C GLN A 46 -1.66 2.87 12.02
N GLN A 47 -1.60 2.17 10.89
CA GLN A 47 -0.72 1.02 10.71
C GLN A 47 0.76 1.41 10.83
N VAL A 48 1.16 2.51 10.19
CA VAL A 48 2.52 3.04 10.29
C VAL A 48 2.84 3.42 11.74
N ALA A 49 1.98 4.21 12.39
CA ALA A 49 2.18 4.64 13.77
C ALA A 49 2.38 3.45 14.72
N ALA A 50 1.48 2.47 14.66
CA ALA A 50 1.52 1.29 15.53
C ALA A 50 2.77 0.42 15.28
N ALA A 51 3.11 0.16 14.01
CA ALA A 51 4.25 -0.65 13.64
C ALA A 51 5.58 0.01 14.06
N CYS A 52 5.71 1.31 13.76
CA CYS A 52 6.91 2.09 14.10
C CYS A 52 7.08 2.23 15.61
N GLN A 53 6.00 2.50 16.35
CA GLN A 53 6.08 2.63 17.80
C GLN A 53 6.53 1.31 18.44
N LYS A 54 5.94 0.19 18.01
CA LYS A 54 6.29 -1.14 18.52
C LYS A 54 7.77 -1.47 18.30
N LEU A 55 8.29 -1.25 17.09
CA LEU A 55 9.71 -1.54 16.80
C LEU A 55 10.66 -0.60 17.57
N ALA A 56 10.28 0.66 17.73
CA ALA A 56 11.11 1.65 18.41
C ALA A 56 11.23 1.42 19.92
N LEU A 57 10.24 0.76 20.54
CA LEU A 57 10.27 0.44 21.98
C LEU A 57 11.50 -0.39 22.37
N ASP A 58 12.22 -1.02 21.46
CA ASP A 58 13.45 -1.76 21.75
C ASP A 58 14.68 -0.85 21.94
N ARG A 59 14.68 0.34 21.35
CA ARG A 59 15.85 1.25 21.28
C ARG A 59 15.61 2.64 21.85
N ILE A 60 14.35 3.08 21.90
CA ILE A 60 13.96 4.44 22.29
C ILE A 60 12.96 4.34 23.45
N GLU A 61 13.22 5.07 24.52
CA GLU A 61 12.32 5.23 25.65
C GLU A 61 11.18 6.17 25.29
N MET A 62 9.95 5.73 25.58
CA MET A 62 8.72 6.48 25.33
C MET A 62 8.68 7.11 23.92
N PRO A 63 8.78 6.31 22.85
CA PRO A 63 8.90 6.81 21.49
C PRO A 63 7.64 7.58 21.07
N VAL A 64 7.86 8.80 20.58
CA VAL A 64 6.86 9.63 19.91
C VAL A 64 7.00 9.42 18.40
N VAL A 65 5.90 9.02 17.75
CA VAL A 65 5.87 8.75 16.32
C VAL A 65 5.12 9.86 15.58
N THR A 66 5.80 10.52 14.65
CA THR A 66 5.22 11.52 13.75
C THR A 66 5.16 10.92 12.35
N VAL A 67 3.96 10.55 11.92
CA VAL A 67 3.73 9.88 10.63
C VAL A 67 3.67 10.90 9.50
N ASP A 68 4.37 10.60 8.41
CA ASP A 68 4.16 11.28 7.13
C ASP A 68 2.71 11.03 6.66
N PRO A 69 1.89 12.08 6.47
CA PRO A 69 0.47 11.91 6.19
C PRO A 69 0.16 11.13 4.91
N PHE A 70 1.09 11.07 3.96
CA PHE A 70 0.94 10.38 2.68
C PHE A 70 1.92 9.22 2.53
N GLY A 71 3.14 9.40 3.04
CA GLY A 71 4.28 8.54 2.76
C GLY A 71 4.71 8.63 1.29
N SER A 72 5.23 7.53 0.76
CA SER A 72 5.56 7.37 -0.66
C SER A 72 4.60 6.39 -1.34
N GLU A 73 4.78 6.15 -2.65
CA GLU A 73 3.96 5.16 -3.38
C GLU A 73 4.00 3.78 -2.72
N SER A 74 5.18 3.34 -2.27
CA SER A 74 5.40 1.99 -1.75
C SER A 74 5.54 1.92 -0.23
N PHE A 75 5.81 3.04 0.44
CA PHE A 75 6.16 3.05 1.86
C PHE A 75 5.32 4.04 2.68
N GLY A 76 4.97 3.64 3.89
CA GLY A 76 4.58 4.57 4.94
C GLY A 76 5.84 5.04 5.67
N LEU A 77 5.95 6.32 5.95
CA LEU A 77 7.14 6.91 6.56
C LEU A 77 6.76 7.57 7.88
N ALA A 78 7.65 7.52 8.85
CA ALA A 78 7.49 8.24 10.10
C ALA A 78 8.83 8.63 10.69
N LEU A 79 8.84 9.71 11.45
CA LEU A 79 9.92 10.03 12.38
C LEU A 79 9.57 9.48 13.75
N VAL A 80 10.52 8.79 14.38
CA VAL A 80 10.37 8.30 15.75
C VAL A 80 11.40 8.97 16.62
N ARG A 81 10.95 9.66 17.66
CA ARG A 81 11.80 10.46 18.51
C ARG A 81 11.59 10.11 19.98
N GLY A 82 12.67 10.12 20.75
CA GLY A 82 12.62 9.93 22.19
C GLY A 82 14.03 9.88 22.77
N LYS A 83 14.15 9.48 24.04
CA LYS A 83 15.45 9.23 24.63
C LYS A 83 15.99 7.88 24.16
N ALA A 84 17.27 7.80 23.83
CA ALA A 84 17.90 6.52 23.55
C ALA A 84 17.90 5.66 24.81
N LYS A 85 17.57 4.37 24.69
CA LYS A 85 17.64 3.46 25.84
C LYS A 85 19.05 3.35 26.37
N GLY A 86 19.19 3.44 27.70
CA GLY A 86 20.48 3.34 28.36
C GLY A 86 21.35 4.59 28.24
N GLY A 87 20.78 5.72 27.82
CA GLY A 87 21.44 7.02 27.80
C GLY A 87 20.46 8.17 27.97
N ASP A 88 21.01 9.39 28.06
CA ASP A 88 20.21 10.61 28.26
C ASP A 88 19.96 11.40 26.97
N ALA A 89 20.61 11.00 25.87
CA ALA A 89 20.52 11.70 24.59
C ALA A 89 19.16 11.48 23.93
N TYR A 90 18.56 12.56 23.42
CA TYR A 90 17.44 12.47 22.50
C TYR A 90 17.93 12.10 21.11
N VAL A 91 17.24 11.14 20.50
CA VAL A 91 17.51 10.67 19.16
C VAL A 91 16.25 10.66 18.32
N THR A 92 16.42 10.79 17.02
CA THR A 92 15.35 10.63 16.04
C THR A 92 15.76 9.54 15.05
N SER A 93 14.93 8.53 14.88
CA SER A 93 15.10 7.48 13.89
C SER A 93 14.03 7.60 12.81
N ILE A 94 14.39 7.31 11.57
CA ILE A 94 13.42 7.21 10.47
C ILE A 94 12.83 5.80 10.49
N CYS A 95 11.51 5.70 10.48
CA CYS A 95 10.79 4.45 10.36
C CYS A 95 10.18 4.31 8.97
N VAL A 96 10.37 3.15 8.35
CA VAL A 96 9.87 2.81 7.01
C VAL A 96 8.99 1.58 7.12
N TYR A 97 7.72 1.73 6.73
CA TYR A 97 6.75 0.65 6.64
C TYR A 97 6.52 0.28 5.18
N ASP A 98 6.85 -0.94 4.79
CA ASP A 98 6.58 -1.47 3.45
C ASP A 98 5.10 -1.83 3.31
N LYS A 99 4.38 -1.14 2.40
CA LYS A 99 2.94 -1.33 2.22
C LYS A 99 2.59 -2.69 1.61
N GLN A 100 3.50 -3.27 0.81
CA GLN A 100 3.29 -4.54 0.12
C GLN A 100 3.61 -5.71 1.03
N ARG A 101 4.77 -5.65 1.70
CA ARG A 101 5.27 -6.72 2.58
C ARG A 101 4.71 -6.64 3.98
N ARG A 102 4.16 -5.49 4.37
CA ARG A 102 3.68 -5.18 5.72
C ARG A 102 4.77 -5.37 6.79
N THR A 103 6.00 -5.08 6.40
CA THR A 103 7.18 -5.10 7.27
C THR A 103 7.56 -3.68 7.68
N VAL A 104 8.21 -3.55 8.83
CA VAL A 104 8.67 -2.26 9.35
C VAL A 104 10.15 -2.33 9.64
N GLU A 105 10.86 -1.27 9.24
CA GLU A 105 12.28 -1.07 9.51
C GLU A 105 12.48 0.26 10.23
N LEU A 106 13.47 0.28 11.12
CA LEU A 106 13.88 1.48 11.83
C LEU A 106 15.35 1.76 11.49
N GLY A 107 15.61 2.96 10.99
CA GLY A 107 16.95 3.41 10.65
C GLY A 107 17.86 3.58 11.87
N SER A 108 19.05 4.12 11.59
CA SER A 108 19.99 4.52 12.63
C SER A 108 19.46 5.72 13.42
N ASP A 109 19.93 5.84 14.66
CA ASP A 109 19.62 6.99 15.49
C ASP A 109 20.36 8.22 14.99
N LEU A 110 19.62 9.28 14.73
CA LEU A 110 20.13 10.59 14.38
C LEU A 110 20.06 11.48 15.62
N SER A 111 21.16 12.16 15.92
CA SER A 111 21.20 13.16 16.98
C SER A 111 20.48 14.44 16.56
N ASP A 112 20.13 15.25 17.55
CA ASP A 112 19.36 16.48 17.34
C ASP A 112 20.06 17.51 16.45
N ASP A 113 21.38 17.62 16.55
CA ASP A 113 22.20 18.51 15.74
C ASP A 113 22.12 18.13 14.25
N VAL A 114 22.25 16.83 13.94
CA VAL A 114 22.12 16.31 12.57
C VAL A 114 20.73 16.61 12.00
N VAL A 115 19.67 16.35 12.76
CA VAL A 115 18.28 16.58 12.30
C VAL A 115 17.97 18.07 12.10
N ARG A 116 18.55 18.94 12.93
CA ARG A 116 18.37 20.40 12.81
C ARG A 116 19.23 21.03 11.71
N GLY A 117 20.07 20.23 11.02
CA GLY A 117 21.02 20.73 10.04
C GLY A 117 22.16 21.54 10.67
N ALA A 118 22.35 21.42 11.99
CA ALA A 118 23.47 22.00 12.70
C ALA A 118 24.66 21.05 12.57
N ASN A 119 25.20 20.92 11.37
CA ASN A 119 26.59 20.50 11.23
C ASN A 119 27.46 21.77 11.36
N PRO A 120 28.62 21.75 12.04
CA PRO A 120 29.61 22.82 11.88
C PRO A 120 30.01 23.02 10.41
#